data_AF-A0A7Z9HUT5-F1
#
_entry.id   AF-A0A7Z9HUT5-F1
#
_cell.length_a   1.000
_cell.length_b   1.000
_cell.length_c   1.000
_cell.angle_alpha   90.00
_cell.angle_beta   90.00
_cell.angle_gamma   90.00
#
_symmetry.space_group_name_H-M   'P 1'
#
loop_
_entity.id
_entity.type
_entity.pdbx_description
1 polymer ?
#
loop_
_entity_poly.entity_id
_entity_poly.type
_entity_poly.pdbx_seq_one_letter_code
_entity_poly.pdbx_strand_id
1 'polypeptide(L)'
;ERSRSSAEKWAAHWTIIRQTMFAEYEKIIHAIAESGEPLTLERLCSEYAQLIRLYFGPDFAIDEVLELEGLRIPHFYSAFYVYKYATGLSAAIALSQMVLNGGTKERDRYLSFLKSGGSKYPLDLLRDAGVDLEKPEPVNAAMARFAELVDELETLV
;
A
#
# COMPACT_ATOMS: atom_id res chain seq x y z
N GLU A 1 21.67 1.47 13.63
CA GLU A 1 20.26 1.73 13.28
C GLU A 1 20.03 2.53 11.97
N ARG A 2 20.89 3.47 11.55
CA ARG A 2 20.64 4.42 10.42
C ARG A 2 20.16 3.82 9.08
N SER A 3 20.60 2.62 8.69
CA SER A 3 20.19 2.00 7.42
C SER A 3 18.77 1.41 7.47
N ARG A 4 18.28 1.03 8.66
CA ARG A 4 16.93 0.45 8.83
C ARG A 4 15.84 1.52 8.75
N SER A 5 16.04 2.68 9.40
CA SER A 5 15.07 3.79 9.40
C SER A 5 14.81 4.31 7.98
N SER A 6 15.85 4.47 7.15
CA SER A 6 15.68 4.86 5.74
C SER A 6 14.92 3.81 4.91
N ALA A 7 15.24 2.52 5.09
CA ALA A 7 14.56 1.44 4.39
C ALA A 7 13.05 1.36 4.72
N GLU A 8 12.66 1.60 5.97
CA GLU A 8 11.25 1.62 6.40
C GLU A 8 10.46 2.77 5.77
N LYS A 9 11.07 3.95 5.63
CA LYS A 9 10.46 5.12 4.94
C LYS A 9 10.19 4.81 3.48
N TRP A 10 11.21 4.31 2.78
CA TRP A 10 11.08 3.90 1.39
C TRP A 10 10.06 2.77 1.23
N ALA A 11 10.03 1.80 2.15
CA ALA A 11 9.06 0.72 2.12
C ALA A 11 7.62 1.23 2.22
N ALA A 12 7.31 2.13 3.15
CA ALA A 12 5.97 2.70 3.29
C ALA A 12 5.55 3.50 2.03
N HIS A 13 6.42 4.37 1.50
CA HIS A 13 6.13 5.11 0.28
C HIS A 13 5.89 4.17 -0.93
N TRP A 14 6.82 3.25 -1.19
CA TRP A 14 6.74 2.37 -2.38
C TRP A 14 5.71 1.24 -2.26
N THR A 15 5.33 0.84 -1.05
CA THR A 15 4.43 -0.31 -0.84
C THR A 15 3.02 0.10 -0.46
N ILE A 16 2.83 1.25 0.21
CA ILE A 16 1.48 1.77 0.55
C ILE A 16 1.05 2.78 -0.49
N ILE A 17 1.74 3.93 -0.60
CA ILE A 17 1.31 5.05 -1.45
C ILE A 17 1.30 4.63 -2.92
N ARG A 18 2.43 4.11 -3.41
CA ARG A 18 2.57 3.74 -4.82
C ARG A 18 1.65 2.61 -5.26
N GLN A 19 1.50 1.58 -4.44
CA GLN A 19 0.64 0.44 -4.79
C GLN A 19 -0.85 0.79 -4.68
N THR A 20 -1.23 1.70 -3.77
CA THR A 20 -2.58 2.26 -3.73
C THR A 20 -2.87 3.06 -5.00
N MET A 21 -1.94 3.89 -5.46
CA MET A 21 -2.07 4.60 -6.74
C MET A 21 -2.26 3.64 -7.92
N PHE A 22 -1.52 2.52 -7.95
CA PHE A 22 -1.70 1.48 -8.97
C PHE A 22 -3.07 0.80 -8.89
N ALA A 23 -3.54 0.47 -7.68
CA ALA A 23 -4.86 -0.12 -7.49
C ALA A 23 -5.99 0.84 -7.92
N GLU A 24 -5.82 2.14 -7.67
CA GLU A 24 -6.76 3.17 -8.11
C GLU A 24 -6.76 3.33 -9.63
N TYR A 25 -5.59 3.36 -10.27
CA TYR A 25 -5.49 3.35 -11.72
C TYR A 25 -6.20 2.14 -12.33
N GLU A 26 -5.93 0.95 -11.82
CA GLU A 26 -6.56 -0.29 -12.27
C GLU A 26 -8.08 -0.22 -12.15
N LYS A 27 -8.60 0.27 -11.02
CA LYS A 27 -10.03 0.49 -10.80
C LYS A 27 -10.64 1.46 -11.82
N ILE A 28 -9.97 2.58 -12.11
CA ILE A 28 -10.43 3.59 -13.08
C ILE A 28 -10.49 3.00 -14.49
N ILE A 29 -9.43 2.34 -14.93
CA ILE A 29 -9.36 1.76 -16.28
C ILE A 29 -10.40 0.66 -16.48
N HIS A 30 -10.63 -0.18 -15.47
CA HIS A 30 -11.70 -1.17 -15.50
C HIS A 30 -13.09 -0.52 -15.57
N ALA A 31 -13.34 0.53 -14.78
CA ALA A 31 -14.62 1.25 -14.80
C ALA A 31 -14.91 1.90 -16.16
N ILE A 32 -13.90 2.47 -16.82
CA ILE A 32 -14.02 3.03 -18.19
C ILE A 32 -14.34 1.92 -19.20
N ALA A 33 -13.69 0.76 -19.10
CA ALA A 33 -14.00 -0.36 -19.98
C ALA A 33 -15.44 -0.88 -19.74
N GLU A 34 -15.87 -0.96 -18.48
CA GLU A 34 -17.22 -1.39 -18.09
C GLU A 34 -18.31 -0.41 -18.54
N SER A 35 -18.00 0.89 -18.65
CA SER A 35 -18.92 1.88 -19.22
C SER A 35 -19.05 1.79 -20.74
N GLY A 36 -18.26 0.95 -21.41
CA GLY A 36 -18.22 0.80 -22.85
C GLY A 36 -17.39 1.86 -23.57
N GLU A 37 -16.63 2.68 -22.83
CA GLU A 37 -15.73 3.68 -23.40
C GLU A 37 -14.41 3.05 -23.88
N PRO A 38 -13.83 3.55 -24.99
CA PRO A 38 -12.60 3.00 -25.53
C PRO A 38 -11.36 3.38 -24.68
N LEU A 39 -10.55 2.38 -24.35
CA LEU A 39 -9.24 2.56 -23.71
C LEU A 39 -8.15 2.87 -24.76
N THR A 40 -8.13 4.11 -25.25
CA THR A 40 -7.07 4.58 -26.14
C THR A 40 -5.74 4.77 -25.39
N LEU A 41 -4.61 4.77 -26.11
CA LEU A 41 -3.31 5.08 -25.53
C LEU A 41 -3.31 6.42 -24.79
N GLU A 42 -3.89 7.45 -25.41
CA GLU A 42 -4.03 8.79 -24.83
C GLU A 42 -4.80 8.74 -23.50
N ARG A 43 -5.93 7.99 -23.45
CA ARG A 43 -6.71 7.83 -22.22
C ARG A 43 -5.87 7.17 -21.13
N LEU A 44 -5.25 6.02 -21.41
CA LEU A 44 -4.43 5.27 -20.46
C LEU A 44 -3.32 6.15 -19.86
N CYS A 45 -2.55 6.86 -20.71
CA CYS A 45 -1.49 7.76 -20.26
C CYS A 45 -2.06 8.94 -19.45
N SER A 46 -3.17 9.54 -19.89
CA SER A 46 -3.75 10.71 -19.23
C SER A 46 -4.29 10.39 -17.83
N GLU A 47 -4.96 9.25 -17.63
CA GLU A 47 -5.45 8.81 -16.31
C GLU A 47 -4.27 8.50 -15.38
N TYR A 48 -3.22 7.86 -15.90
CA TYR A 48 -2.02 7.57 -15.14
C TYR A 48 -1.29 8.85 -14.68
N ALA A 49 -1.11 9.80 -15.60
CA ALA A 49 -0.46 11.09 -15.31
C ALA A 49 -1.24 11.93 -14.30
N GLN A 50 -2.58 11.89 -14.35
CA GLN A 50 -3.44 12.54 -13.35
C GLN A 50 -3.19 11.97 -11.94
N LEU A 51 -3.09 10.64 -11.81
CA LEU A 51 -2.80 10.00 -10.54
C LEU A 51 -1.39 10.29 -10.03
N ILE A 52 -0.38 10.37 -10.89
CA ILE A 52 0.96 10.80 -10.47
C ILE A 52 0.89 12.20 -9.85
N ARG A 53 0.23 13.17 -10.52
CA ARG A 53 0.07 14.53 -9.98
C ARG A 53 -0.65 14.55 -8.64
N LEU A 54 -1.69 13.73 -8.49
CA LEU A 54 -2.47 13.64 -7.25
C LEU A 54 -1.62 13.08 -6.09
N TYR A 55 -0.87 12.01 -6.33
CA TYR A 55 -0.15 11.28 -5.28
C TYR A 55 1.21 11.87 -4.93
N PHE A 56 1.90 12.48 -5.90
CA PHE A 56 3.26 13.02 -5.71
C PHE A 56 3.28 14.54 -5.52
N GLY A 57 2.17 15.23 -5.80
CA GLY A 57 2.04 16.67 -5.61
C GLY A 57 2.60 17.50 -6.77
N PRO A 58 2.43 18.84 -6.71
CA PRO A 58 2.73 19.75 -7.81
C PRO A 58 4.23 19.92 -8.09
N ASP A 59 5.08 19.67 -7.10
CA ASP A 59 6.53 19.84 -7.23
C ASP A 59 7.23 18.64 -7.91
N PHE A 60 6.48 17.56 -8.16
CA PHE A 60 7.00 16.38 -8.82
C PHE A 60 7.03 16.56 -10.34
N ALA A 61 8.22 16.53 -10.92
CA ALA A 61 8.39 16.63 -12.36
C ALA A 61 7.89 15.37 -13.07
N ILE A 62 6.97 15.55 -14.02
CA ILE A 62 6.47 14.49 -14.90
C ILE A 62 7.05 14.74 -16.28
N ASP A 63 7.84 13.79 -16.77
CA ASP A 63 8.30 13.77 -18.15
C ASP A 63 7.41 12.89 -19.03
N GLU A 64 7.53 13.05 -20.35
CA GLU A 64 6.72 12.31 -21.34
C GLU A 64 6.88 10.79 -21.23
N VAL A 65 8.03 10.30 -20.76
CA VAL A 65 8.30 8.87 -20.62
C VAL A 65 7.58 8.30 -19.39
N LEU A 66 7.44 9.10 -18.34
CA LEU A 66 6.76 8.69 -17.11
C LEU A 66 5.26 8.46 -17.33
N GLU A 67 4.63 9.20 -18.24
CA GLU A 67 3.22 8.98 -18.60
C GLU A 67 2.98 7.58 -19.19
N LEU A 68 4.01 6.96 -19.78
CA LEU A 68 3.96 5.61 -20.35
C LEU A 68 4.19 4.51 -19.31
N GLU A 69 4.52 4.85 -18.07
CA GLU A 69 4.87 3.87 -17.06
C GLU A 69 3.74 2.87 -16.77
N GLY A 70 2.48 3.34 -16.82
CA GLY A 70 1.32 2.48 -16.67
C GLY A 70 1.32 1.27 -17.62
N LEU A 71 1.93 1.40 -18.80
CA LEU A 71 1.94 0.35 -19.83
C LEU A 71 2.94 -0.77 -19.57
N ARG A 72 3.92 -0.56 -18.68
CA ARG A 72 4.98 -1.53 -18.39
C ARG A 72 4.83 -2.24 -17.05
N ILE A 73 3.80 -1.93 -16.27
CA ILE A 73 3.57 -2.53 -14.95
C ILE A 73 2.96 -3.92 -15.15
N PRO A 74 3.69 -5.02 -14.87
CA PRO A 74 3.21 -6.37 -15.18
C PRO A 74 1.95 -6.74 -14.41
N HIS A 75 1.77 -6.20 -13.21
CA HIS A 75 0.63 -6.52 -12.36
C HIS A 75 -0.71 -6.01 -12.89
N PHE A 76 -0.74 -5.04 -13.81
CA PHE A 76 -2.00 -4.65 -14.48
C PHE A 76 -2.51 -5.70 -15.46
N TYR A 77 -1.69 -6.70 -15.78
CA TYR A 77 -2.09 -7.87 -16.56
C TYR A 77 -2.52 -9.05 -15.65
N SER A 78 -2.68 -8.80 -14.34
CA SER A 78 -3.17 -9.74 -13.34
C SER A 78 -4.13 -9.01 -12.40
N ALA A 79 -5.38 -8.93 -12.84
CA ALA A 79 -6.39 -8.03 -12.29
C ALA A 79 -6.47 -8.01 -10.74
N PHE A 80 -6.44 -6.81 -10.19
CA PHE A 80 -6.64 -6.47 -8.78
C PHE A 80 -5.71 -7.19 -7.82
N TYR A 81 -4.42 -7.27 -8.16
CA TYR A 81 -3.41 -7.85 -7.28
C TYR A 81 -2.74 -6.82 -6.37
N VAL A 82 -2.42 -5.63 -6.88
CA VAL A 82 -1.46 -4.69 -6.26
C VAL A 82 -1.93 -4.10 -4.93
N TYR A 83 -3.24 -3.97 -4.70
CA TYR A 83 -3.77 -3.44 -3.44
C TYR A 83 -3.38 -4.30 -2.21
N LYS A 84 -3.06 -5.57 -2.44
CA LYS A 84 -2.63 -6.53 -1.41
C LYS A 84 -1.29 -6.12 -0.77
N TYR A 85 -0.44 -5.40 -1.49
CA TYR A 85 0.81 -4.87 -0.94
C TYR A 85 0.54 -3.81 0.13
N ALA A 86 -0.32 -2.83 -0.18
CA ALA A 86 -0.64 -1.74 0.74
C ALA A 86 -1.37 -2.25 2.00
N THR A 87 -2.38 -3.10 1.82
CA THR A 87 -3.14 -3.71 2.92
C THR A 87 -2.28 -4.68 3.73
N GLY A 88 -1.43 -5.48 3.08
CA GLY A 88 -0.52 -6.42 3.74
C GLY A 88 0.53 -5.71 4.60
N LEU A 89 1.17 -4.65 4.09
CA LEU A 89 2.12 -3.87 4.89
C LEU A 89 1.43 -3.14 6.06
N SER A 90 0.24 -2.60 5.83
CA SER A 90 -0.55 -1.96 6.90
C SER A 90 -0.86 -2.93 8.03
N ALA A 91 -1.30 -4.15 7.70
CA ALA A 91 -1.53 -5.21 8.67
C ALA A 91 -0.24 -5.63 9.39
N ALA A 92 0.88 -5.75 8.66
CA ALA A 92 2.17 -6.12 9.24
C ALA A 92 2.67 -5.07 10.25
N ILE A 93 2.55 -3.78 9.94
CA ILE A 93 2.91 -2.70 10.86
C ILE A 93 2.03 -2.76 12.11
N ALA A 94 0.72 -2.87 11.97
CA ALA A 94 -0.21 -2.98 13.10
C ALA A 94 0.10 -4.19 14.00
N LEU A 95 0.29 -5.37 13.41
CA LEU A 95 0.68 -6.58 14.15
C LEU A 95 2.02 -6.41 14.87
N SER A 96 3.01 -5.79 14.20
CA SER A 96 4.32 -5.56 14.80
C SER A 96 4.24 -4.65 16.03
N GLN A 97 3.46 -3.57 15.96
CA GLN A 97 3.26 -2.65 17.08
C GLN A 97 2.55 -3.35 18.25
N MET A 98 1.55 -4.20 17.97
CA MET A 98 0.88 -4.99 19.01
C MET A 98 1.85 -5.95 19.71
N VAL A 99 2.74 -6.62 18.96
CA VAL A 99 3.71 -7.55 19.53
C VAL A 99 4.81 -6.83 20.31
N LEU A 100 5.30 -5.69 19.81
CA LEU A 100 6.39 -4.94 20.44
C LEU A 100 5.94 -4.20 21.71
N ASN A 101 4.70 -3.69 21.74
CA ASN A 101 4.17 -2.90 22.85
C ASN A 101 3.23 -3.70 23.77
N GLY A 102 2.88 -4.93 23.39
CA GLY A 102 1.99 -5.82 24.13
C GLY A 102 2.71 -6.77 25.08
N GLY A 103 1.99 -7.81 25.51
CA GLY A 103 2.51 -8.87 26.37
C GLY A 103 2.34 -10.26 25.76
N THR A 104 2.34 -11.27 26.62
CA THR A 104 2.19 -12.69 26.24
C THR A 104 0.97 -12.94 25.36
N LYS A 105 -0.15 -12.24 25.62
CA LYS A 105 -1.40 -12.39 24.87
C LYS A 105 -1.27 -11.97 23.41
N GLU A 106 -0.68 -10.80 23.14
CA GLU A 106 -0.50 -10.26 21.79
C GLU A 106 0.49 -11.11 21.00
N ARG A 107 1.58 -11.54 21.64
CA ARG A 107 2.52 -12.51 21.07
C ARG A 107 1.83 -13.81 20.69
N ASP A 108 1.05 -14.39 21.59
CA ASP A 108 0.40 -15.69 21.36
C ASP A 108 -0.66 -15.61 20.26
N ARG A 109 -1.38 -14.48 20.14
CA ARG A 109 -2.26 -14.19 19.00
C ARG A 109 -1.49 -14.19 17.68
N TYR A 110 -0.37 -13.49 17.61
CA TYR A 110 0.48 -13.46 16.41
C TYR A 110 1.01 -14.86 16.05
N LEU A 111 1.48 -15.63 17.02
CA LEU A 111 1.92 -17.01 16.78
C LEU A 111 0.78 -17.93 16.33
N SER A 112 -0.43 -17.73 16.86
CA SER A 112 -1.63 -18.45 16.40
C SER A 112 -1.97 -18.12 14.94
N PHE A 113 -1.88 -16.85 14.56
CA PHE A 113 -2.05 -16.41 13.17
C PHE A 113 -1.06 -17.12 12.23
N LEU A 114 0.24 -17.14 12.57
CA LEU A 114 1.25 -17.83 11.75
C LEU A 114 0.97 -19.33 11.61
N LYS A 115 0.53 -20.00 12.69
CA LYS A 115 0.18 -21.42 12.67
C LYS A 115 -1.08 -21.72 11.85
N SER A 116 -1.94 -20.73 11.63
CA SER A 116 -3.23 -20.94 10.97
C SER A 116 -3.11 -21.17 9.47
N GLY A 117 -1.99 -20.80 8.83
CA GLY A 117 -1.80 -20.96 7.39
C GLY A 117 -3.00 -20.41 6.59
N GLY A 118 -3.44 -21.15 5.57
CA GLY A 118 -4.63 -20.81 4.76
C GLY A 118 -5.95 -21.40 5.27
N SER A 119 -6.09 -21.63 6.59
CA SER A 119 -7.27 -22.34 7.14
C SER A 119 -8.57 -21.54 7.14
N LYS A 120 -8.51 -20.21 7.01
CA LYS A 120 -9.68 -19.31 6.92
C LYS A 120 -9.43 -18.22 5.89
N TYR A 121 -10.45 -17.41 5.61
CA TYR A 121 -10.28 -16.23 4.78
C TYR A 121 -9.28 -15.24 5.40
N PRO A 122 -8.48 -14.53 4.57
CA PRO A 122 -7.44 -13.64 5.08
C PRO A 122 -7.94 -12.57 6.06
N LEU A 123 -9.14 -12.00 5.82
CA LEU A 123 -9.73 -11.01 6.70
C LEU A 123 -10.07 -11.59 8.08
N ASP A 124 -10.59 -12.82 8.13
CA ASP A 124 -10.91 -13.48 9.40
C ASP A 124 -9.64 -13.83 10.18
N LEU A 125 -8.59 -14.31 9.49
CA LEU A 125 -7.30 -14.60 10.12
C LEU A 125 -6.67 -13.36 10.74
N LEU A 126 -6.73 -12.22 10.05
CA LEU A 126 -6.24 -10.96 10.58
C LEU A 126 -7.10 -10.47 11.75
N ARG A 127 -8.42 -10.62 11.66
CA ARG A 127 -9.33 -10.24 12.76
C ARG A 127 -9.06 -11.05 14.02
N ASP A 128 -8.79 -12.36 13.88
CA ASP A 128 -8.36 -13.24 14.98
C ASP A 128 -7.01 -12.79 15.59
N ALA A 129 -6.10 -12.28 14.76
CA ALA A 129 -4.83 -11.71 15.18
C ALA A 129 -4.96 -10.31 15.84
N GLY A 130 -6.14 -9.69 15.72
CA GLY A 130 -6.47 -8.38 16.28
C GLY A 130 -6.35 -7.21 15.30
N VAL A 131 -6.28 -7.47 13.99
CA VAL A 131 -6.26 -6.46 12.92
C VAL A 131 -7.50 -6.60 12.06
N ASP A 132 -8.34 -5.57 12.01
CA ASP A 132 -9.53 -5.53 11.16
C ASP A 132 -9.30 -4.60 9.96
N LEU A 133 -9.06 -5.16 8.78
CA LEU A 133 -8.83 -4.41 7.54
C LEU A 133 -10.12 -3.83 6.93
N GLU A 134 -11.30 -4.12 7.48
CA GLU A 134 -12.55 -3.43 7.11
C GLU A 134 -12.71 -2.09 7.85
N LYS A 135 -11.73 -1.75 8.70
CA LYS A 135 -11.68 -0.51 9.46
C LYS A 135 -10.46 0.33 9.05
N PRO A 136 -10.49 1.66 9.19
CA PRO A 136 -9.40 2.53 8.74
C PRO A 136 -8.15 2.47 9.62
N GLU A 137 -8.26 1.97 10.85
CA GLU A 137 -7.22 2.01 11.88
C GLU A 137 -5.89 1.36 11.45
N PRO A 138 -5.85 0.20 10.77
CA PRO A 138 -4.58 -0.40 10.34
C PRO A 138 -3.81 0.47 9.35
N VAL A 139 -4.52 1.12 8.41
CA VAL A 139 -3.91 2.04 7.45
C VAL A 139 -3.47 3.33 8.14
N ASN A 140 -4.31 3.88 9.03
CA ASN A 140 -3.97 5.08 9.80
C ASN A 140 -2.72 4.86 10.68
N ALA A 141 -2.62 3.70 11.33
CA ALA A 141 -1.45 3.33 12.14
C ALA A 141 -0.18 3.22 11.27
N ALA A 142 -0.28 2.64 10.08
CA ALA A 142 0.83 2.56 9.15
C ALA A 142 1.28 3.95 8.65
N MET A 143 0.33 4.84 8.34
CA MET A 143 0.62 6.21 7.92
C MET A 143 1.19 7.05 9.06
N ALA A 144 0.71 6.87 10.30
CA ALA A 144 1.28 7.52 11.48
C ALA A 144 2.73 7.08 11.69
N ARG A 145 3.01 5.78 11.59
CA ARG A 145 4.38 5.26 11.69
C ARG A 145 5.29 5.82 10.60
N PHE A 146 4.77 5.95 9.38
CA PHE A 146 5.51 6.59 8.29
C PHE A 146 5.83 8.06 8.59
N ALA A 147 4.86 8.83 9.11
CA ALA A 147 5.07 10.23 9.49
C ALA A 147 6.14 10.38 10.58
N GLU A 148 6.07 9.58 11.65
CA GLU A 148 7.10 9.57 12.71
C GLU A 148 8.51 9.31 12.15
N LEU A 149 8.60 8.36 11.23
CA LEU A 149 9.86 8.02 10.57
C LEU A 149 10.37 9.20 9.72
N VAL A 150 9.50 9.90 8.99
CA VAL A 150 9.88 11.10 8.23
C VAL A 150 10.38 12.20 9.17
N ASP A 151 9.66 12.50 10.24
CA ASP A 151 10.07 13.50 11.24
C ASP A 151 11.45 13.16 11.84
N GLU A 152 11.68 11.89 12.19
CA GLU A 152 13.00 11.43 12.65
C GLU A 152 14.08 11.66 11.59
N LEU A 153 13.76 11.50 10.29
CA LEU A 153 14.73 11.77 9.21
C LEU A 153 15.16 13.23 9.21
N GLU A 154 14.20 14.14 9.31
CA GLU A 154 14.44 15.58 9.21
C GLU A 154 15.36 16.07 10.33
N THR A 155 15.28 15.46 11.52
CA THR A 155 16.19 15.79 12.63
C THR A 155 17.63 15.30 12.44
N LEU A 156 17.87 14.40 11.48
CA LEU A 156 19.19 13.80 11.21
C LEU A 156 19.95 14.47 10.05
N VAL A 157 19.30 15.40 9.35
CA VAL A 157 19.82 16.12 8.17
C VAL A 157 20.36 17.49 8.58
#